data_AF-A0A0P0NI82-F1
#
_entry.id   AF-A0A0P0NI82-F1
#
_cell.length_a   1.000
_cell.length_b   1.000
_cell.length_c   1.000
_cell.angle_alpha   90.00
_cell.angle_beta   90.00
_cell.angle_gamma   90.00
#
_symmetry.space_group_name_H-M   'P 1'
#
loop_
_entity.id
_entity.type
_entity.pdbx_description
1 polymer ?
#
loop_
_entity_poly.entity_id
_entity_poly.type
_entity_poly.pdbx_seq_one_letter_code
_entity_poly.pdbx_strand_id
1 'polypeptide(L)' 'MEEQKNKANTPGIPDENKRPGEIIAELMQKENVDEQAIAEAREVVGDDELKIKEYLINNRGL' A
#
# COMPACT_ATOMS: atom_id res chain seq x y z
N MET A 1 -4.85 -33.71 -4.85
CA MET A 1 -5.06 -32.82 -3.71
C MET A 1 -4.30 -31.53 -3.98
N GLU A 2 -5.10 -30.48 -4.17
CA GLU A 2 -4.86 -29.04 -4.01
C GLU A 2 -3.75 -28.34 -4.80
N GLU A 3 -4.23 -27.43 -5.66
CA GLU A 3 -3.51 -26.53 -6.55
C GLU A 3 -2.52 -25.61 -5.82
N GLN A 4 -1.36 -25.45 -6.46
CA GLN A 4 -0.29 -24.56 -6.03
C GLN A 4 -0.78 -23.11 -6.04
N LYS A 5 -0.70 -22.50 -4.85
CA LYS A 5 -0.95 -21.09 -4.54
C LYS A 5 -0.48 -20.16 -5.66
N ASN A 6 -1.44 -19.43 -6.22
CA ASN A 6 -1.27 -18.29 -7.11
C ASN A 6 -0.13 -17.37 -6.64
N LYS A 7 1.05 -17.49 -7.26
CA LYS A 7 1.98 -16.37 -7.39
C LYS A 7 1.44 -15.48 -8.51
N ALA A 8 0.46 -14.66 -8.19
CA ALA A 8 0.04 -13.57 -9.06
C ALA A 8 1.17 -12.52 -9.07
N ASN A 9 2.19 -12.75 -9.89
CA ASN A 9 2.99 -11.66 -10.46
C ASN A 9 2.09 -10.94 -11.47
N THR A 10 1.07 -10.27 -10.99
CA THR A 10 0.28 -9.37 -11.81
C THR A 10 1.19 -8.19 -12.16
N PRO A 11 1.34 -7.83 -13.44
CA PRO A 11 2.07 -6.61 -13.80
C PRO A 11 1.49 -5.46 -12.97
N GLY A 12 2.36 -4.76 -12.24
CA GLY A 12 1.95 -3.75 -11.26
C GLY A 12 0.99 -2.78 -11.92
N ILE A 13 -0.26 -2.80 -11.48
CA ILE A 13 -1.24 -1.81 -11.90
C ILE A 13 -0.66 -0.47 -11.45
N PRO A 14 -0.49 0.52 -12.34
CA PRO A 14 0.01 1.83 -11.92
C PRO A 14 -0.90 2.36 -10.80
N ASP A 15 -0.32 2.98 -9.78
CA ASP A 15 -1.05 3.35 -8.56
C ASP A 15 -2.31 4.20 -8.84
N GLU A 16 -2.32 4.98 -9.93
CA GLU A 16 -3.49 5.74 -10.44
C GLU A 16 -4.68 4.88 -10.90
N ASN A 17 -4.45 3.60 -11.21
CA ASN A 17 -5.48 2.64 -11.63
C ASN A 17 -5.76 1.56 -10.57
N LYS A 18 -5.11 1.65 -9.39
CA LYS A 18 -5.39 0.73 -8.29
C LYS A 18 -6.76 1.03 -7.70
N ARG A 19 -7.46 -0.02 -7.29
CA ARG A 19 -8.73 0.14 -6.57
C ARG A 19 -8.46 0.75 -5.20
N PRO A 20 -9.40 1.56 -4.69
CA PRO A 20 -9.30 2.06 -3.32
C PRO A 20 -9.22 0.87 -2.35
N GLY A 21 -8.22 0.88 -1.47
CA GLY A 21 -7.87 -0.18 -0.53
C GLY A 21 -6.64 -1.01 -0.92
N GLU A 22 -6.24 -1.04 -2.21
CA GLU A 22 -5.09 -1.87 -2.64
C GLU A 22 -3.75 -1.23 -2.29
N ILE A 23 -3.66 0.10 -2.28
CA ILE A 23 -2.41 0.81 -1.97
C ILE A 23 -2.02 0.60 -0.52
N ILE A 24 -2.97 0.77 0.40
CA ILE A 24 -2.75 0.54 1.84
C ILE A 24 -2.45 -0.93 2.11
N ALA A 25 -3.17 -1.85 1.44
CA ALA A 25 -2.89 -3.27 1.55
C ALA A 25 -1.48 -3.62 1.08
N GLU A 26 -0.99 -3.03 -0.02
CA GLU A 26 0.39 -3.25 -0.48
C GLU A 26 1.43 -2.63 0.47
N LEU A 27 1.18 -1.45 1.02
CA LEU A 27 2.07 -0.84 2.02
C LEU A 27 2.21 -1.77 3.24
N MET A 28 1.11 -2.33 3.73
CA MET A 28 1.15 -3.24 4.88
C MET A 28 1.76 -4.61 4.51
N GLN A 29 1.42 -5.19 3.35
CA GLN A 29 1.80 -6.56 3.00
C GLN A 29 3.18 -6.67 2.35
N LYS A 30 3.50 -5.78 1.41
CA LYS A 30 4.78 -5.82 0.69
C LYS A 30 5.83 -5.03 1.44
N GLU A 31 5.47 -3.85 1.90
CA GLU A 31 6.42 -2.89 2.43
C GLU A 31 6.53 -2.95 3.96
N ASN A 32 5.78 -3.84 4.61
CA ASN A 32 5.75 -4.03 6.07
C ASN A 32 5.48 -2.73 6.83
N VAL A 33 4.66 -1.84 6.27
CA VAL A 33 4.27 -0.60 6.92
C VAL A 33 3.28 -0.90 8.05
N ASP A 34 3.62 -0.43 9.25
CA ASP A 34 2.75 -0.56 10.42
C ASP A 34 1.44 0.21 10.28
N GLU A 35 0.38 -0.29 10.88
CA GLU A 35 -0.92 0.39 10.94
C GLU A 35 -0.81 1.79 11.58
N GLN A 36 0.07 1.96 12.55
CA GLN A 36 0.36 3.27 13.16
C GLN A 36 0.92 4.27 12.14
N ALA A 37 1.78 3.80 11.23
CA ALA A 37 2.36 4.64 10.18
C ALA A 37 1.27 5.09 9.19
N ILE A 38 0.38 4.18 8.83
CA ILE A 38 -0.76 4.46 7.97
C ILE A 38 -1.72 5.45 8.66
N ALA A 39 -1.97 5.28 9.96
CA ALA A 39 -2.82 6.17 10.73
C ALA A 39 -2.22 7.59 10.84
N GLU A 40 -0.91 7.70 11.11
CA GLU A 40 -0.20 8.99 11.12
C GLU A 40 -0.28 9.68 9.75
N ALA A 41 0.00 8.94 8.67
CA ALA A 41 -0.12 9.46 7.33
C ALA A 41 -1.55 9.93 7.02
N ARG A 42 -2.58 9.16 7.42
CA ARG A 42 -3.99 9.55 7.28
C ARG A 42 -4.32 10.82 8.02
N GLU A 43 -3.77 11.03 9.21
CA GLU A 43 -3.98 12.25 9.98
C GLU A 43 -3.35 13.47 9.31
N VAL A 44 -2.19 13.29 8.65
CA VAL A 44 -1.45 14.38 8.00
C VAL A 44 -1.98 14.71 6.61
N VAL A 45 -2.20 13.71 5.75
CA VAL A 45 -2.56 13.91 4.34
C VAL A 45 -4.05 13.62 4.03
N GLY A 46 -4.80 13.06 4.98
CA GLY A 46 -6.19 12.63 4.82
C GLY A 46 -6.33 11.18 4.36
N ASP A 47 -7.54 10.77 3.98
CA ASP A 47 -7.86 9.41 3.50
C ASP A 47 -7.37 9.10 2.07
N ASP A 48 -6.57 9.97 1.46
CA ASP A 48 -5.98 9.78 0.13
C ASP A 48 -4.84 8.74 0.18
N GLU A 49 -5.11 7.50 -0.25
CA GLU A 49 -4.12 6.41 -0.22
C GLU A 49 -2.84 6.68 -1.00
N LEU A 50 -2.94 7.39 -2.13
CA LEU A 50 -1.78 7.84 -2.91
C LEU A 50 -0.91 8.79 -2.10
N LYS A 51 -1.51 9.79 -1.45
CA LYS A 51 -0.78 10.72 -0.61
C LYS A 51 -0.21 10.04 0.62
N ILE A 52 -0.92 9.06 1.18
CA ILE A 52 -0.43 8.26 2.31
C ILE A 52 0.84 7.51 1.90
N LYS A 53 0.82 6.85 0.74
CA LYS A 53 2.01 6.20 0.16
C LYS A 53 3.16 7.18 -0.02
N GLU A 54 2.92 8.31 -0.70
CA GLU A 54 3.95 9.33 -0.91
C GLU A 54 4.48 9.90 0.41
N TYR A 55 3.62 10.17 1.39
CA TYR A 55 4.03 10.63 2.71
C TYR A 55 4.96 9.63 3.39
N LEU A 56 4.60 8.34 3.35
CA LEU A 56 5.39 7.28 3.96
C LEU A 56 6.75 7.09 3.27
N ILE A 57 6.79 7.15 1.93
CA ILE A 57 8.03 7.15 1.14
C ILE A 57 8.91 8.33 1.56
N ASN A 58 8.36 9.54 1.63
CA ASN A 58 9.13 10.74 1.94
C ASN A 58 9.57 10.83 3.42
N ASN A 59 8.74 10.39 4.38
CA ASN A 59 9.07 10.47 5.81
C ASN A 59 9.86 9.27 6.33
N ARG A 60 9.55 8.07 5.86
CA ARG A 60 10.14 6.81 6.37
C ARG A 60 11.16 6.20 5.40
N GLY A 61 11.27 6.70 4.17
CA GLY A 61 12.25 6.22 3.19
C GLY A 61 11.93 4.85 2.61
N LEU A 62 10.63 4.51 2.50
CA LEU A 62 10.15 3.38 1.70
C LEU A 62 10.55 3.52 0.24
#